data_AF-W1NR87-F1
#
_entry.id   AF-W1NR87-F1
#
_cell.length_a   1.000
_cell.length_b   1.000
_cell.length_c   1.000
_cell.angle_alpha   90.00
_cell.angle_beta   90.00
_cell.angle_gamma   90.00
#
_symmetry.space_group_name_H-M   'P 1'
#
loop_
_entity.id
_entity.type
_entity.pdbx_description
1 polymer ?
#
loop_
_entity_poly.entity_id
_entity_poly.type
_entity_poly.pdbx_seq_one_letter_code
_entity_poly.pdbx_strand_id
1 'polypeptide(L)'
;MASTHVSLPMISLFFAAAVLSTLALKVNGITITTGHIDGFLYCSKSGNQEPGASGIPRTPVEVVCGAANATITSVFTQPNGAYVFTFNLLDTALFDPSTCYIKINLPIVSCTLLPTSGILRGPIVVFNTLGQTLNMGVRPLIHIA
;
A
#
# COMPACT_ATOMS: atom_id res chain seq x y z
N MET A 1 54.22 26.90 24.15
CA MET A 1 53.06 27.33 23.34
C MET A 1 52.63 26.12 22.53
N ALA A 2 51.61 25.38 22.98
CA ALA A 2 51.13 24.17 22.34
C ALA A 2 49.92 24.54 21.46
N SER A 3 50.08 24.44 20.14
CA SER A 3 48.98 24.63 19.18
C SER A 3 48.31 23.27 18.97
N THR A 4 47.19 23.05 19.65
CA THR A 4 46.31 21.89 19.42
C THR A 4 45.44 22.18 18.20
N HIS A 5 45.88 21.70 17.04
CA HIS A 5 45.04 21.63 15.84
C HIS A 5 44.00 20.53 16.03
N VAL A 6 42.83 20.91 16.52
CA VAL A 6 41.65 20.04 16.57
C VAL A 6 41.23 19.75 15.13
N SER A 7 41.49 18.52 14.70
CA SER A 7 41.18 17.98 13.37
C SER A 7 39.66 17.94 13.14
N LEU A 8 39.15 18.94 12.39
CA LEU A 8 37.75 19.10 11.98
C LEU A 8 37.12 18.01 11.08
N PRO A 9 37.82 17.10 10.34
CA PRO A 9 37.12 16.23 9.38
C PRO A 9 36.50 14.97 9.99
N MET A 10 36.84 14.61 11.24
CA MET A 10 36.39 13.34 11.83
C MET A 10 34.95 13.40 12.37
N ILE A 11 34.46 14.59 12.72
CA ILE A 11 33.12 14.80 13.29
C ILE A 11 32.03 14.68 12.20
N SER A 12 32.34 15.04 10.95
CA SER A 12 31.40 14.97 9.82
C SER A 12 31.08 13.54 9.39
N LEU A 13 32.01 12.60 9.55
CA LEU A 13 31.81 11.20 9.16
C LEU A 13 30.92 10.45 10.16
N PHE A 14 30.92 10.85 11.43
CA PHE A 14 30.07 10.26 12.48
C PHE A 14 28.58 10.66 12.33
N PHE A 15 28.28 11.85 11.81
CA PHE A 15 26.89 12.27 11.59
C PHE A 15 26.22 11.56 10.40
N ALA A 16 26.98 11.13 9.39
CA ALA A 16 26.41 10.40 8.24
C ALA A 16 26.00 8.96 8.59
N ALA A 17 26.69 8.30 9.53
CA ALA A 17 26.39 6.92 9.92
C ALA A 17 25.18 6.79 10.86
N ALA A 18 24.82 7.86 11.59
CA ALA A 18 23.72 7.82 12.57
C ALA A 18 22.31 7.87 11.94
N VAL A 19 22.19 8.11 10.63
CA VAL A 19 20.89 8.34 9.98
C VAL A 19 20.31 7.07 9.31
N LEU A 20 21.02 5.93 9.35
CA LEU A 20 20.59 4.74 8.60
C LEU A 20 19.66 3.76 9.32
N SER A 21 19.35 3.98 10.60
CA SER A 21 18.76 2.91 11.41
C SER A 21 17.56 3.36 12.23
N THR A 22 16.36 3.43 11.61
CA THR A 22 15.05 3.29 12.30
C THR A 22 13.81 3.05 11.40
N LEU A 23 13.91 2.74 10.10
CA LEU A 23 12.73 2.51 9.23
C LEU A 23 11.99 1.18 9.47
N ALA A 24 11.95 0.69 10.71
CA ALA A 24 11.16 -0.48 11.08
C ALA A 24 9.77 -0.02 11.55
N LEU A 25 8.72 -0.41 10.82
CA LEU A 25 7.35 -0.22 11.28
C LEU A 25 7.12 -1.07 12.54
N LYS A 26 6.89 -0.41 13.68
CA LYS A 26 6.60 -1.06 14.95
C LYS A 26 5.17 -0.78 15.38
N VAL A 27 4.43 -1.84 15.66
CA VAL A 27 3.09 -1.74 16.26
C VAL A 27 3.16 -2.45 17.61
N ASN A 28 2.87 -1.70 18.68
CA ASN A 28 2.92 -2.22 20.06
C ASN A 28 4.24 -2.93 20.43
N GLY A 29 5.37 -2.39 19.98
CA GLY A 29 6.71 -2.94 20.24
C GLY A 29 7.12 -4.12 19.35
N ILE A 30 6.22 -4.65 18.52
CA ILE A 30 6.52 -5.71 17.55
C ILE A 30 6.95 -5.08 16.23
N THR A 31 8.08 -5.54 15.68
CA THR A 31 8.50 -5.18 14.34
C THR A 31 7.64 -5.93 13.33
N ILE A 32 6.90 -5.19 12.51
CA ILE A 32 6.11 -5.74 11.42
C ILE A 32 7.01 -5.88 10.21
N THR A 33 7.05 -7.08 9.64
CA THR A 33 7.87 -7.41 8.48
C THR A 33 7.02 -7.70 7.25
N THR A 34 5.75 -8.06 7.43
CA THR A 34 4.88 -8.46 6.33
C THR A 34 3.60 -7.63 6.32
N GLY A 35 3.24 -7.08 5.17
CA GLY A 35 1.95 -6.48 4.89
C GLY A 35 1.05 -7.49 4.19
N HIS A 36 -0.20 -7.62 4.65
CA HIS A 36 -1.22 -8.45 4.03
C HIS A 36 -2.46 -7.60 3.76
N ILE A 37 -2.88 -7.53 2.50
CA ILE A 37 -4.09 -6.81 2.08
C ILE A 37 -4.96 -7.77 1.28
N ASP A 38 -6.20 -7.95 1.68
CA ASP A 38 -7.20 -8.69 0.92
C ASP A 38 -8.41 -7.82 0.58
N GLY A 39 -9.12 -8.20 -0.48
CA GLY A 39 -10.33 -7.53 -0.89
C GLY A 39 -11.00 -8.19 -2.08
N PHE A 40 -12.15 -7.64 -2.47
CA PHE A 40 -12.95 -8.10 -3.60
C PHE A 40 -13.27 -6.94 -4.53
N LEU A 41 -13.16 -7.19 -5.83
CA LEU A 41 -13.63 -6.30 -6.88
C LEU A 41 -14.86 -6.92 -7.54
N TYR A 42 -15.97 -6.20 -7.52
CA TYR A 42 -17.25 -6.66 -8.07
C TYR A 42 -18.01 -5.51 -8.75
N CYS A 43 -18.86 -5.86 -9.69
CA CYS A 43 -19.73 -4.91 -10.38
C CYS A 43 -21.04 -4.76 -9.60
N SER A 44 -21.29 -3.59 -9.01
CA SER A 44 -22.48 -3.33 -8.18
C SER A 44 -23.12 -1.98 -8.51
N LYS A 45 -24.45 -1.92 -8.45
CA LYS A 45 -25.22 -0.67 -8.62
C LYS A 45 -25.21 0.19 -7.36
N SER A 46 -25.21 -0.43 -6.18
CA SER A 46 -25.24 0.28 -4.90
C SER A 46 -23.84 0.61 -4.37
N GLY A 47 -22.79 0.06 -4.98
CA GLY A 47 -21.42 0.13 -4.47
C GLY A 47 -21.15 -0.83 -3.31
N ASN A 48 -22.13 -1.63 -2.88
CA ASN A 48 -21.97 -2.67 -1.87
C ASN A 48 -21.98 -4.06 -2.50
N GLN A 49 -21.43 -5.05 -1.79
CA GLN A 49 -21.49 -6.44 -2.20
C GLN A 49 -22.91 -6.98 -1.97
N GLU A 50 -23.67 -7.08 -3.04
CA GLU A 50 -25.03 -7.61 -3.03
C GLU A 50 -25.05 -9.08 -3.46
N PRO A 51 -26.05 -9.88 -3.03
CA PRO A 51 -26.27 -11.21 -3.59
C PRO A 51 -26.39 -11.14 -5.12
N GLY A 52 -25.51 -11.87 -5.81
CA GLY A 52 -25.45 -11.87 -7.29
C GLY A 52 -24.54 -10.80 -7.90
N ALA A 53 -23.87 -9.96 -7.11
CA ALA A 53 -22.81 -9.09 -7.62
C ALA A 53 -21.69 -9.95 -8.24
N SER A 54 -21.44 -9.73 -9.53
CA SER A 54 -20.43 -10.50 -10.25
C SER A 54 -19.04 -9.97 -9.92
N GLY A 55 -18.16 -10.86 -9.47
CA GLY A 55 -16.74 -10.56 -9.31
C GLY A 55 -16.12 -10.22 -10.65
N ILE A 56 -15.21 -9.24 -10.65
CA ILE A 56 -14.53 -8.76 -11.86
C ILE A 56 -13.16 -9.45 -11.93
N PRO A 57 -12.95 -10.41 -12.85
CA PRO A 57 -11.69 -11.16 -12.93
C PRO A 57 -10.62 -10.43 -13.73
N ARG A 58 -9.36 -10.88 -13.57
CA ARG A 58 -8.20 -10.47 -14.38
C ARG A 58 -7.99 -8.96 -14.48
N THR A 59 -8.42 -8.21 -13.48
CA THR A 59 -8.26 -6.77 -13.42
C THR A 59 -7.03 -6.43 -12.59
N PRO A 60 -6.11 -5.60 -13.10
CA PRO A 60 -4.95 -5.18 -12.33
C PRO A 60 -5.38 -4.27 -11.18
N VAL A 61 -4.94 -4.62 -9.98
CA VAL A 61 -5.12 -3.86 -8.75
C VAL A 61 -3.74 -3.43 -8.29
N GLU A 62 -3.56 -2.14 -8.03
CA GLU A 62 -2.28 -1.54 -7.65
C GLU A 62 -2.35 -1.01 -6.22
N VAL A 63 -1.32 -1.26 -5.42
CA VAL A 63 -1.09 -0.55 -4.16
C VAL A 63 -0.21 0.66 -4.47
N VAL A 64 -0.73 1.86 -4.20
CA VAL A 64 -0.04 3.12 -4.46
C VAL A 64 0.15 3.87 -3.15
N CYS A 65 1.35 4.41 -2.91
CA CYS A 65 1.68 5.09 -1.66
C CYS A 65 2.44 6.41 -1.89
N GLY A 66 2.34 7.30 -0.90
CA GLY A 66 3.10 8.55 -0.83
C GLY A 66 2.67 9.64 -1.82
N ALA A 67 3.27 10.82 -1.68
CA ALA A 67 2.94 12.00 -2.49
C ALA A 67 3.30 11.86 -3.97
N ALA A 68 4.30 11.03 -4.29
CA ALA A 68 4.71 10.75 -5.66
C ALA A 68 3.78 9.73 -6.37
N ASN A 69 2.76 9.20 -5.70
CA ASN A 69 1.88 8.14 -6.21
C ASN A 69 2.67 6.94 -6.76
N ALA A 70 3.67 6.49 -6.00
CA ALA A 70 4.49 5.36 -6.41
C ALA A 70 3.71 4.05 -6.26
N THR A 71 3.65 3.26 -7.33
CA THR A 71 3.12 1.89 -7.27
C THR A 71 4.12 1.00 -6.53
N ILE A 72 3.70 0.48 -5.39
CA ILE A 72 4.52 -0.41 -4.56
C ILE A 72 4.43 -1.85 -5.05
N THR A 73 3.23 -2.29 -5.40
CA THR A 73 2.96 -3.64 -5.90
C THR A 73 1.66 -3.68 -6.72
N SER A 74 1.51 -4.72 -7.55
CA SER A 74 0.30 -4.97 -8.33
C SER A 74 0.00 -6.46 -8.40
N VAL A 75 -1.28 -6.81 -8.35
CA VAL A 75 -1.79 -8.16 -8.56
C VAL A 75 -3.02 -8.13 -9.48
N PHE A 76 -3.38 -9.29 -10.03
CA PHE A 76 -4.62 -9.43 -10.77
C PHE A 76 -5.71 -10.05 -9.90
N THR A 77 -6.95 -9.61 -10.10
CA THR A 77 -8.10 -10.25 -9.48
C THR A 77 -8.31 -11.68 -9.99
N GLN A 78 -8.68 -12.57 -9.08
CA GLN A 78 -9.05 -13.96 -9.32
C GLN A 78 -10.41 -14.09 -10.04
N PRO A 79 -10.82 -15.28 -10.51
CA PRO A 79 -12.10 -15.47 -11.20
C PRO A 79 -13.34 -14.97 -10.44
N ASN A 80 -13.31 -15.01 -9.11
CA ASN A 80 -14.38 -14.51 -8.24
C ASN A 80 -14.23 -13.01 -7.88
N GLY A 81 -13.26 -12.30 -8.45
CA GLY A 81 -12.97 -10.90 -8.15
C GLY A 81 -12.09 -10.68 -6.91
N ALA A 82 -11.70 -11.73 -6.19
CA ALA A 82 -10.83 -11.60 -5.03
C ALA A 82 -9.41 -11.17 -5.45
N TYR A 83 -8.74 -10.40 -4.59
CA TYR A 83 -7.32 -10.09 -4.73
C TYR A 83 -6.66 -10.12 -3.36
N VAL A 84 -5.37 -10.49 -3.36
CA VAL A 84 -4.56 -10.57 -2.16
C VAL A 84 -3.17 -10.05 -2.48
N PHE A 85 -2.67 -9.16 -1.64
CA PHE A 85 -1.29 -8.71 -1.64
C PHE A 85 -0.58 -9.25 -0.40
N THR A 86 0.61 -9.78 -0.61
CA THR A 86 1.55 -10.11 0.47
C THR A 86 2.90 -9.53 0.06
N PHE A 87 3.47 -8.66 0.90
CA PHE A 87 4.75 -8.01 0.61
C PHE A 87 5.54 -7.77 1.90
N ASN A 88 6.86 -7.68 1.76
CA ASN A 88 7.76 -7.37 2.85
C ASN A 88 7.81 -5.86 3.07
N LEU A 89 7.49 -5.40 4.27
CA LEU A 89 7.45 -3.98 4.62
C LEU A 89 8.84 -3.35 4.70
N LEU A 90 9.87 -4.16 4.97
CA LEU A 90 11.27 -3.70 5.01
C LEU A 90 11.79 -3.34 3.61
N ASP A 91 11.30 -4.05 2.59
CA ASP A 91 11.64 -3.78 1.19
C ASP A 91 10.85 -2.58 0.65
N THR A 92 9.71 -2.27 1.29
CA THR A 92 8.85 -1.14 0.95
C THR A 92 9.02 -0.01 1.96
N ALA A 93 10.21 0.59 2.01
CA ALA A 93 10.51 1.75 2.87
C ALA A 93 9.55 2.95 2.69
N LEU A 94 8.75 2.94 1.62
CA LEU A 94 7.72 3.93 1.28
C LEU A 94 6.30 3.56 1.74
N PHE A 95 6.10 2.40 2.36
CA PHE A 95 4.78 1.97 2.79
C PHE A 95 4.36 2.68 4.07
N ASP A 96 3.49 3.67 3.92
CA ASP A 96 2.77 4.31 5.01
C ASP A 96 1.26 4.11 4.79
N PRO A 97 0.59 3.27 5.60
CA PRO A 97 -0.82 2.97 5.41
C PRO A 97 -1.73 4.21 5.45
N SER A 98 -1.29 5.31 6.06
CA SER A 98 -2.06 6.57 6.07
C SER A 98 -2.07 7.31 4.73
N THR A 99 -1.08 7.03 3.87
CA THR A 99 -0.95 7.64 2.54
C THR A 99 -1.15 6.64 1.40
N CYS A 100 -1.28 5.35 1.72
CA CYS A 100 -1.48 4.29 0.75
C CYS A 100 -2.96 4.08 0.39
N TYR A 101 -3.19 3.67 -0.85
CA TYR A 101 -4.52 3.33 -1.37
C TYR A 101 -4.43 2.30 -2.48
N ILE A 102 -5.54 1.60 -2.70
CA ILE A 102 -5.75 0.77 -3.88
C ILE A 102 -6.16 1.65 -5.06
N LYS A 103 -5.54 1.37 -6.21
CA LYS A 103 -5.81 2.00 -7.48
C LYS A 103 -6.18 0.94 -8.52
N ILE A 104 -7.20 1.24 -9.31
CA ILE A 104 -7.61 0.44 -10.46
C ILE A 104 -7.90 1.40 -11.61
N ASN A 105 -7.29 1.16 -12.78
CA ASN A 105 -7.52 2.00 -13.95
C ASN A 105 -8.78 1.53 -14.70
N LEU A 106 -9.59 2.48 -15.16
CA LEU A 106 -10.72 2.24 -16.06
C LEU A 106 -10.27 2.37 -17.53
N PRO A 107 -10.96 1.76 -18.49
CA PRO A 107 -12.22 1.01 -18.37
C PRO A 107 -12.06 -0.43 -17.87
N ILE A 108 -13.09 -0.92 -17.17
CA ILE A 108 -13.25 -2.35 -16.88
C ILE A 108 -14.36 -2.89 -17.80
N VAL A 109 -13.94 -3.60 -18.85
CA VAL A 109 -14.83 -4.08 -19.92
C VAL A 109 -15.94 -5.03 -19.43
N SER A 110 -15.75 -5.70 -18.30
CA SER A 110 -16.71 -6.65 -17.74
C SER A 110 -17.74 -6.01 -16.81
N CYS A 111 -17.76 -4.68 -16.65
CA CYS A 111 -18.74 -3.97 -15.84
C CYS A 111 -19.21 -2.68 -16.52
N THR A 112 -20.39 -2.72 -17.14
CA THR A 112 -20.99 -1.59 -17.87
C THR A 112 -21.52 -0.48 -16.96
N LEU A 113 -21.60 -0.73 -15.65
CA LEU A 113 -21.99 0.27 -14.66
C LEU A 113 -20.87 1.27 -14.34
N LEU A 114 -19.62 0.90 -14.65
CA LEU A 114 -18.47 1.76 -14.39
C LEU A 114 -18.24 2.72 -15.56
N PRO A 115 -17.70 3.93 -15.27
CA PRO A 115 -17.28 4.86 -16.31
C PRO A 115 -16.24 4.24 -17.27
N THR A 116 -16.20 4.74 -18.50
CA THR A 116 -15.29 4.28 -19.54
C THR A 116 -13.85 4.81 -19.39
N SER A 117 -13.61 5.70 -18.43
CA SER A 117 -12.30 6.28 -18.14
C SER A 117 -12.18 6.74 -16.69
N GLY A 118 -10.94 7.01 -16.27
CA GLY A 118 -10.60 7.48 -14.93
C GLY A 118 -10.02 6.36 -14.06
N ILE A 119 -10.07 6.57 -12.75
CA ILE A 119 -9.44 5.69 -11.76
C ILE A 119 -10.44 5.38 -10.66
N LEU A 120 -10.50 4.13 -10.23
CA LEU A 120 -11.14 3.74 -8.99
C LEU A 120 -10.08 3.73 -7.87
N ARG A 121 -10.38 4.42 -6.77
CA ARG A 121 -9.48 4.58 -5.63
C ARG A 121 -10.16 4.18 -4.34
N GLY A 122 -9.49 3.38 -3.51
CA GLY A 122 -9.98 3.01 -2.17
C GLY A 122 -8.87 3.09 -1.13
N PRO A 123 -9.08 3.78 0.01
CA PRO A 123 -8.08 3.84 1.07
C PRO A 123 -7.88 2.47 1.72
N ILE A 124 -6.64 2.19 2.12
CA ILE A 124 -6.29 1.00 2.88
C ILE A 124 -6.52 1.27 4.37
N VAL A 125 -7.10 0.31 5.07
CA VAL A 125 -7.36 0.37 6.51
C VAL A 125 -6.68 -0.79 7.20
N VAL A 126 -6.03 -0.50 8.33
CA VAL A 126 -5.40 -1.51 9.18
C VAL A 126 -6.45 -2.10 10.12
N PHE A 127 -6.56 -3.42 10.15
CA PHE A 127 -7.47 -4.11 11.07
C PHE A 127 -6.77 -4.55 12.35
N ASN A 128 -5.73 -5.37 12.21
CA ASN A 128 -4.98 -5.92 13.33
C ASN A 128 -3.56 -6.33 12.92
N THR A 129 -2.79 -6.76 13.91
CA THR A 129 -1.49 -7.38 13.71
C THR A 129 -1.53 -8.80 14.25
N LEU A 130 -1.07 -9.76 13.46
CA LEU A 130 -0.89 -11.15 13.88
C LEU A 130 0.58 -11.51 13.76
N GLY A 131 1.26 -11.61 14.91
CA GLY A 131 2.71 -11.77 14.94
C GLY A 131 3.41 -10.59 14.25
N GLN A 132 4.17 -10.87 13.19
CA GLN A 132 4.87 -9.85 12.40
C GLN A 132 4.10 -9.42 11.14
N THR A 133 2.84 -9.82 11.00
CA THR A 133 1.99 -9.49 9.85
C THR A 133 0.99 -8.40 10.23
N LEU A 134 0.91 -7.37 9.40
CA LEU A 134 -0.11 -6.32 9.45
C LEU A 134 -1.25 -6.68 8.49
N ASN A 135 -2.41 -7.02 9.03
CA ASN A 135 -3.58 -7.33 8.22
C ASN A 135 -4.38 -6.06 7.95
N MET A 136 -4.73 -5.89 6.70
CA MET A 136 -5.35 -4.69 6.18
C MET A 136 -6.45 -5.06 5.20
N GLY A 137 -7.41 -4.16 5.06
CA GLY A 137 -8.44 -4.23 4.03
C GLY A 137 -8.58 -2.92 3.31
N VAL A 138 -9.59 -2.85 2.47
CA VAL A 138 -9.81 -1.73 1.56
C VAL A 138 -11.24 -1.24 1.75
N ARG A 139 -11.41 0.09 1.89
CA ARG A 139 -12.76 0.69 1.92
C ARG A 139 -13.37 0.68 0.50
N PRO A 140 -14.68 0.94 0.36
CA PRO A 140 -15.31 1.02 -0.95
C PRO A 140 -14.54 1.93 -1.90
N LEU A 141 -14.37 1.46 -3.13
CA LEU A 141 -13.68 2.19 -4.19
C LEU A 141 -14.56 3.35 -4.66
N ILE A 142 -13.95 4.52 -4.85
CA ILE A 142 -14.60 5.73 -5.34
C ILE A 142 -13.99 6.08 -6.69
N HIS A 143 -14.82 6.48 -7.64
CA HIS A 143 -14.37 6.95 -8.95
C HIS A 143 -13.79 8.36 -8.87
N ILE A 144 -12.65 8.54 -9.52
CA ILE A 144 -11.97 9.82 -9.72
C ILE A 144 -11.79 9.97 -11.23
N ALA A 145 -12.37 11.05 -11.77
CA ALA A 145 -12.36 11.38 -13.20
C ALA A 145 -10.96 11.80 -13.67
#